data_AF-A0A356XFG4-F1
#
_entry.id   AF-A0A356XFG4-F1
#
_cell.length_a   1.000
_cell.length_b   1.000
_cell.length_c   1.000
_cell.angle_alpha   90.00
_cell.angle_beta   90.00
_cell.angle_gamma   90.00
#
_symmetry.space_group_name_H-M   'P 1'
#
loop_
_entity.id
_entity.type
_entity.pdbx_description
1 polymer ?
#
loop_
_entity_poly.entity_id
_entity_poly.type
_entity_poly.pdbx_seq_one_letter_code
_entity_poly.pdbx_strand_id
1 'polypeptide(L)'
;MGKILYFDCFSGISGDMTAAALLDLGLDQKIFLSELEKLGLGNEYHLDISRGSTYGIEGTSFDVHVHTGDQHHPNEKALPDAHPEPANHGRHLKEVG
;
A
#
# COMPACT_ATOMS: atom_id res chain seq x y z
N MET A 1 11.26 24.13 -17.23
CA MET A 1 11.95 23.15 -16.36
C MET A 1 11.14 21.86 -16.42
N GLY A 2 11.73 20.72 -16.81
CA GLY A 2 11.01 19.44 -16.82
C GLY A 2 10.90 18.85 -15.41
N LYS A 3 9.85 18.07 -15.13
CA LYS A 3 9.79 17.24 -13.93
C LYS A 3 10.44 15.88 -14.25
N ILE A 4 11.22 15.33 -13.32
CA ILE A 4 11.88 14.03 -13.48
C ILE A 4 11.31 13.08 -12.44
N LEU A 5 10.89 11.90 -12.89
CA LEU A 5 10.58 10.76 -12.02
C LEU A 5 11.76 9.80 -12.04
N TYR A 6 12.40 9.65 -10.90
CA TYR A 6 13.55 8.77 -10.72
C TYR A 6 13.20 7.75 -9.63
N PHE A 7 13.26 6.47 -9.97
CA PHE A 7 12.99 5.37 -9.05
C PHE A 7 14.30 4.71 -8.62
N ASP A 8 14.65 4.88 -7.34
CA ASP A 8 15.69 4.09 -6.67
C ASP A 8 15.02 3.16 -5.66
N CYS A 9 14.48 2.06 -6.17
CA CYS A 9 13.62 1.16 -5.42
C CYS A 9 14.31 -0.19 -5.22
N PHE A 10 15.13 -0.33 -4.18
CA PHE A 10 15.84 -1.59 -3.88
C PHE A 10 14.89 -2.78 -3.63
N SER A 11 13.66 -2.49 -3.17
CA SER A 11 12.60 -3.46 -2.86
C SER A 11 11.42 -3.41 -3.84
N GLY A 12 11.56 -2.67 -4.95
CA GLY A 12 10.45 -2.37 -5.86
C GLY A 12 9.51 -1.27 -5.36
N ILE A 13 8.57 -0.89 -6.23
CA ILE A 13 7.52 0.08 -5.98
C ILE A 13 6.17 -0.55 -6.36
N SER A 14 5.13 -0.30 -5.60
CA SER A 14 3.79 -0.81 -5.89
C SER A 14 3.15 -0.06 -7.08
N GLY A 15 2.15 -0.69 -7.70
CA GLY A 15 1.52 -0.16 -8.92
C GLY A 15 0.73 1.13 -8.68
N ASP A 16 0.06 1.24 -7.55
CA ASP A 16 -0.66 2.44 -7.10
C ASP A 16 0.28 3.63 -6.84
N MET A 17 1.39 3.41 -6.13
CA MET A 17 2.43 4.42 -5.94
C MET A 17 3.05 4.86 -7.27
N THR A 18 3.21 3.93 -8.22
CA THR A 18 3.69 4.26 -9.58
C THR A 18 2.68 5.13 -10.33
N ALA A 19 1.38 4.77 -10.28
CA ALA A 19 0.32 5.55 -10.93
C ALA A 19 0.20 6.97 -10.34
N ALA A 20 0.23 7.07 -9.00
CA ALA A 20 0.26 8.34 -8.28
C ALA A 20 1.43 9.23 -8.74
N ALA A 21 2.64 8.67 -8.81
CA ALA A 21 3.83 9.41 -9.21
C ALA A 21 3.75 9.91 -10.66
N LEU A 22 3.18 9.12 -11.58
CA LEU A 22 2.98 9.54 -12.97
C LEU A 22 1.96 10.68 -13.09
N LEU A 23 0.86 10.61 -12.35
CA LEU A 23 -0.14 11.69 -12.28
C LEU A 23 0.50 12.97 -11.72
N ASP A 24 1.30 12.87 -10.67
CA ASP A 24 1.99 14.01 -10.07
C ASP A 24 3.05 14.64 -11.00
N LEU A 25 3.68 13.81 -11.84
CA LEU A 25 4.59 14.24 -12.90
C LEU A 25 3.89 15.04 -14.01
N GLY A 26 2.56 15.02 -14.05
CA GLY A 26 1.75 15.77 -15.01
C GLY A 26 1.11 14.91 -16.10
N LEU A 27 1.00 13.59 -15.90
CA LEU A 27 0.13 12.77 -16.72
C LEU A 27 -1.31 13.28 -16.59
N ASP A 28 -1.99 13.47 -17.73
CA ASP A 28 -3.38 13.90 -17.72
C ASP A 28 -4.28 12.79 -17.15
N GLN A 29 -4.96 13.11 -16.04
CA GLN A 29 -5.81 12.16 -15.33
C GLN A 29 -6.97 11.65 -16.19
N LYS A 30 -7.54 12.47 -17.09
CA LYS A 30 -8.66 12.05 -17.94
C LYS A 30 -8.19 11.03 -18.97
N ILE A 31 -7.02 11.27 -19.58
CA ILE A 31 -6.41 10.31 -20.50
C ILE A 31 -6.14 9.00 -19.75
N PHE A 32 -5.50 9.07 -18.58
CA PHE A 32 -5.21 7.89 -17.77
C PHE A 32 -6.47 7.07 -17.44
N LEU A 33 -7.54 7.71 -16.97
CA LEU A 33 -8.81 7.04 -16.66
C LEU A 33 -9.45 6.43 -17.91
N SER A 34 -9.44 7.12 -19.06
CA SER A 34 -9.98 6.60 -20.31
C SER A 34 -9.21 5.38 -20.84
N GLU A 35 -7.90 5.29 -20.58
CA GLU A 35 -7.10 4.12 -20.91
C GLU A 35 -7.39 2.94 -19.98
N LEU A 36 -7.62 3.20 -18.68
CA LEU A 36 -8.02 2.17 -17.72
C LEU A 36 -9.41 1.58 -18.04
N GLU A 37 -10.36 2.40 -18.49
CA GLU A 37 -11.70 1.94 -18.88
C GLU A 37 -11.68 0.84 -19.95
N LYS A 38 -10.67 0.85 -20.83
CA LYS A 38 -10.52 -0.16 -21.90
C LYS A 38 -10.28 -1.57 -21.37
N LEU A 39 -9.88 -1.71 -20.10
CA LEU A 39 -9.72 -3.01 -19.45
C LEU A 39 -11.07 -3.71 -19.18
N GLY A 40 -12.19 -2.98 -19.22
CA GLY A 40 -13.52 -3.54 -19.02
C GLY A 40 -13.86 -3.90 -17.56
N LEU A 41 -13.12 -3.33 -16.60
CA LEU A 41 -13.20 -3.64 -15.16
C LEU A 41 -14.02 -2.62 -14.35
N GLY A 42 -14.81 -1.75 -15.01
CA GLY A 42 -15.45 -0.60 -14.36
C GLY A 42 -16.48 -0.92 -13.26
N ASN A 43 -16.91 -2.19 -13.16
CA ASN A 43 -17.81 -2.66 -12.10
C ASN A 43 -17.06 -3.41 -10.98
N GLU A 44 -15.74 -3.57 -11.08
CA GLU A 44 -14.93 -4.36 -10.14
C GLU A 44 -14.19 -3.50 -9.12
N TYR A 45 -13.97 -2.22 -9.41
CA TYR A 45 -13.32 -1.30 -8.49
C TYR A 45 -13.79 0.15 -8.67
N HIS A 46 -13.48 0.98 -7.69
CA HIS A 46 -13.46 2.44 -7.83
C HIS A 46 -12.12 3.00 -7.36
N LEU A 47 -11.79 4.20 -7.84
CA LEU A 47 -10.55 4.88 -7.52
C LEU A 47 -10.84 6.11 -6.66
N ASP A 48 -10.03 6.32 -5.63
CA ASP A 48 -9.90 7.62 -4.97
C ASP A 48 -8.55 8.22 -5.36
N ILE A 49 -8.58 9.43 -5.91
CA ILE A 49 -7.38 10.15 -6.35
C ILE A 49 -7.45 11.52 -5.72
N SER A 50 -6.55 11.78 -4.79
CA SER A 50 -6.53 13.02 -4.01
C SER A 50 -5.12 13.58 -3.92
N ARG A 51 -5.01 14.89 -3.69
CA ARG A 51 -3.73 15.50 -3.30
C ARG A 51 -3.69 15.64 -1.79
N GLY A 52 -2.55 15.29 -1.21
CA GLY A 52 -2.32 15.31 0.22
C GLY A 52 -0.95 15.90 0.57
N SER A 53 -0.77 16.17 1.86
CA SER A 53 0.53 16.52 2.43
C SER A 53 0.74 15.77 3.72
N THR A 54 1.88 15.12 3.85
CA THR A 54 2.27 14.38 5.05
C THR A 54 3.70 14.76 5.40
N TYR A 55 3.92 15.19 6.64
CA TYR A 55 5.24 15.67 7.11
C TYR A 55 5.87 16.75 6.23
N GLY A 56 5.05 17.61 5.61
CA GLY A 56 5.51 18.70 4.73
C GLY A 56 5.86 18.26 3.30
N ILE A 57 5.62 16.99 2.95
CA ILE A 57 5.78 16.47 1.59
C ILE A 57 4.39 16.43 0.95
N GLU A 58 4.21 17.20 -0.12
CA GLU A 58 3.00 17.15 -0.94
C GLU A 58 3.10 16.09 -2.03
N GLY A 59 1.98 15.45 -2.35
CA GLY A 59 1.91 14.48 -3.44
C GLY A 59 0.48 14.06 -3.76
N THR A 60 0.37 13.17 -4.73
CA THR A 60 -0.89 12.54 -5.14
C THR A 60 -1.02 11.18 -4.45
N SER A 61 -2.19 10.86 -3.90
CA SER A 61 -2.60 9.52 -3.48
C SER A 61 -3.41 8.88 -4.60
N PHE A 62 -3.22 7.58 -4.81
CA PHE A 62 -3.97 6.78 -5.77
C PHE A 62 -4.43 5.50 -5.07
N ASP A 63 -5.67 5.47 -4.64
CA ASP A 63 -6.22 4.37 -3.84
C ASP A 63 -7.21 3.56 -4.67
N VAL A 64 -7.01 2.24 -4.72
CA VAL A 64 -7.87 1.30 -5.48
C VAL A 64 -8.75 0.52 -4.53
N HIS A 65 -10.06 0.72 -4.64
CA HIS A 65 -11.05 0.05 -3.82
C HIS A 65 -11.79 -1.01 -4.64
N VAL A 66 -11.47 -2.28 -4.41
CA VAL A 66 -12.09 -3.41 -5.09
C VAL A 66 -13.45 -3.72 -4.47
N HIS A 67 -14.46 -3.95 -5.31
CA HIS A 67 -15.78 -4.39 -4.87
C HIS A 67 -15.71 -5.88 -4.48
N THR A 68 -15.75 -6.16 -3.18
CA THR A 68 -15.86 -7.52 -2.67
C THR A 68 -17.29 -8.05 -2.92
N GLY A 69 -17.48 -8.78 -4.02
CA GLY A 69 -18.63 -9.66 -4.16
C GLY A 69 -18.42 -10.90 -3.30
N ASP A 70 -19.10 -11.00 -2.15
CA ASP A 70 -19.22 -12.20 -1.28
C ASP A 70 -18.02 -13.16 -1.25
N GLN A 71 -16.79 -12.62 -1.15
CA GLN A 71 -15.63 -13.44 -0.82
C GLN A 71 -15.62 -13.61 0.69
N HIS A 72 -16.34 -14.63 1.16
CA HIS A 72 -16.13 -15.26 2.46
C HIS A 72 -14.64 -15.62 2.60
N HIS A 73 -13.82 -14.69 3.08
CA HIS A 73 -12.59 -15.07 3.76
C HIS A 73 -13.03 -15.66 5.11
N PRO A 74 -12.88 -16.97 5.36
CA PRO A 74 -13.16 -17.51 6.67
C PRO A 74 -12.21 -16.82 7.65
N ASN A 75 -12.79 -16.18 8.67
CA ASN A 75 -12.15 -15.67 9.88
C ASN A 75 -10.68 -16.06 10.01
N GLU A 76 -9.78 -15.09 9.89
CA GLU A 76 -8.56 -15.12 10.68
C GLU A 76 -9.02 -15.01 12.15
N LYS A 77 -9.32 -16.18 12.74
CA LYS A 77 -9.71 -16.29 14.14
C LYS A 77 -8.63 -15.59 14.94
N ALA A 78 -9.06 -14.59 15.72
CA ALA A 78 -8.37 -14.16 16.92
C ALA A 78 -7.77 -15.41 17.60
N LEU A 79 -6.44 -15.49 17.65
CA LEU A 79 -5.75 -16.52 18.39
C LEU A 79 -6.15 -16.31 19.87
N PRO A 80 -6.86 -17.24 20.52
CA PRO A 80 -7.06 -17.16 21.95
C PRO A 80 -5.73 -17.51 22.63
N ASP A 81 -5.36 -16.67 23.58
CA ASP A 81 -4.33 -16.94 24.57
C ASP A 81 -4.41 -18.37 25.14
N ALA A 82 -3.21 -18.87 25.49
CA ALA A 82 -2.89 -19.98 26.37
C ALA A 82 -2.52 -21.31 25.69
N HIS A 83 -1.23 -21.66 25.78
CA HIS A 83 -0.77 -22.90 26.41
C HIS A 83 0.66 -22.73 26.96
N PRO A 84 1.02 -23.49 28.01
CA PRO A 84 1.86 -23.03 29.13
C PRO A 84 3.37 -23.28 28.98
N GLU A 85 4.15 -22.50 29.74
CA GLU A 85 5.58 -22.72 30.04
C GLU A 85 5.89 -24.17 30.45
N PRO A 86 7.09 -24.67 30.06
CA PRO A 86 7.94 -25.26 31.09
C PRO A 86 9.41 -24.81 31.02
N ALA A 87 9.85 -24.30 32.17
CA ALA A 87 11.12 -24.53 32.85
C ALA A 87 12.45 -24.48 32.05
N ASN A 88 13.18 -23.40 32.33
CA ASN A 88 14.56 -23.41 32.84
C ASN A 88 15.64 -24.04 31.94
N HIS A 89 16.38 -23.20 31.22
CA HIS A 89 17.84 -23.32 31.11
C HIS A 89 18.47 -21.95 31.29
N GLY A 90 18.96 -21.68 32.51
CA GLY A 90 19.73 -20.50 32.78
C GLY A 90 21.03 -20.45 31.97
N ARG A 91 21.37 -19.25 31.48
CA ARG A 91 22.76 -18.79 31.43
C ARG A 91 22.84 -17.33 31.85
N HIS A 92 23.47 -17.18 32.99
CA HIS A 92 24.10 -16.02 33.60
C HIS A 92 24.86 -15.17 32.56
N LEU A 93 24.67 -13.85 32.62
CA LEU A 93 25.74 -12.88 32.91
C LEU A 93 25.10 -11.49 33.07
N LYS A 94 25.08 -11.03 34.32
CA LYS A 94 25.11 -9.59 34.60
C LYS A 94 26.53 -9.14 34.28
N GLU A 95 26.67 -8.00 33.62
CA GLU A 95 27.53 -6.97 34.18
C GLU A 95 27.16 -5.58 33.63
N VAL A 96 27.26 -4.64 34.55
CA VAL A 96 27.05 -3.20 34.49
C VAL A 96 28.42 -2.54 34.24
N GLY A 97 28.45 -1.34 33.65
CA GLY A 97 29.65 -0.49 33.61
C GLY A 97 30.06 -0.08 32.21
#